data_AF-A0A917K3R9-F1
#
_entry.id   AF-A0A917K3R9-F1
#
_cell.length_a   1.000
_cell.length_b   1.000
_cell.length_c   1.000
_cell.angle_alpha   90.00
_cell.angle_beta   90.00
_cell.angle_gamma   90.00
#
_symmetry.space_group_name_H-M   'P 1'
#
loop_
_entity.id
_entity.type
_entity.pdbx_description
1 polymer ?
#
loop_
_entity_poly.entity_id
_entity_poly.type
_entity_poly.pdbx_seq_one_letter_code
_entity_poly.pdbx_strand_id
1 'polypeptide(L)'
;MQTVQKTAVQERDRGLRVMAGERVMYFDRTGRWLWVTAPTYAIRRGLDDRALLVDTTDAHGLAGRRYRDLRPEEKSGTVREIYEQALAAVAISPEPVRQRWLPKLSAWTPAKLAEDNAAFRQVYLPVSILPPEQYKAVVVQVTEGCSYNRCLFCDFYRDRPFHIKTDQELASHLARIRQFFGPRLKDRTGIFLGDGNAIIAPSARLLRALGQIRQELADVPPDIATFMDTFHAGMKPVSELNALRQAGLAAVYIGLETGDDELRALLKKPGKAEEAIGVIRRCKEAGLKVGVILLVGAGGRRFADSHLEHTAEVLRAVPFAPEDVVYLSPFVEPDLPAYREQMRAAGIEPMPPHELAQELARWQKALWFVHPARVTLYSIMEHIY
;
A
#
# COMPACT_ATOMS: atom_id res chain seq x y z
N MET A 1 34.64 -1.57 -30.38
CA MET A 1 34.80 -2.45 -29.20
C MET A 1 33.41 -2.86 -28.74
N GLN A 2 33.03 -4.13 -28.96
CA GLN A 2 31.78 -4.67 -28.42
C GLN A 2 31.90 -4.69 -26.89
N THR A 3 31.12 -3.86 -26.21
CA THR A 3 30.95 -3.94 -24.77
C THR A 3 30.35 -5.30 -24.47
N VAL A 4 31.17 -6.25 -23.98
CA VAL A 4 30.65 -7.53 -23.47
C VAL A 4 29.67 -7.17 -22.37
N GLN A 5 28.37 -7.34 -22.65
CA GLN A 5 27.33 -7.11 -21.65
C GLN A 5 27.62 -8.05 -20.49
N LYS A 6 27.97 -7.48 -19.33
CA LYS A 6 28.27 -8.25 -18.12
C LYS A 6 26.97 -8.82 -17.58
N THR A 7 26.76 -10.10 -17.81
CA THR A 7 25.72 -10.88 -17.13
C THR A 7 26.26 -11.35 -15.79
N ALA A 8 25.49 -11.15 -14.71
CA ALA A 8 25.88 -11.59 -13.38
C ALA A 8 24.67 -12.03 -12.55
N VAL A 9 24.84 -13.11 -11.79
CA VAL A 9 23.81 -13.68 -10.92
C VAL A 9 24.27 -13.57 -9.47
N GLN A 10 23.37 -13.14 -8.59
CA GLN A 10 23.63 -12.99 -7.17
C GLN A 10 22.47 -13.53 -6.35
N GLU A 11 22.76 -14.54 -5.54
CA GLU A 11 21.80 -15.04 -4.55
C GLU A 11 21.64 -14.03 -3.42
N ARG A 12 20.39 -13.87 -2.97
CA ARG A 12 20.00 -13.04 -1.84
C ARG A 12 19.23 -13.90 -0.86
N ASP A 13 19.22 -13.51 0.41
CA ASP A 13 18.52 -14.23 1.48
C ASP A 13 17.05 -14.57 1.10
N ARG A 14 16.38 -13.64 0.41
CA ARG A 14 14.96 -13.75 0.02
C ARG A 14 14.73 -13.98 -1.48
N GLY A 15 15.76 -14.30 -2.26
CA GLY A 15 15.56 -14.39 -3.71
C GLY A 15 16.82 -14.45 -4.57
N LEU A 16 16.62 -14.16 -5.85
CA LEU A 16 17.68 -14.10 -6.86
C LEU A 16 17.71 -12.72 -7.50
N ARG A 17 18.91 -12.15 -7.63
CA ARG A 17 19.16 -10.96 -8.44
C ARG A 17 19.92 -11.37 -9.69
N VAL A 18 19.41 -11.00 -10.85
CA VAL A 18 20.06 -11.20 -12.16
C VAL A 18 20.33 -9.84 -12.79
N MET A 19 21.57 -9.60 -13.20
CA MET A 19 21.98 -8.43 -13.97
C MET A 19 22.26 -8.88 -15.40
N ALA A 20 21.63 -8.23 -16.37
CA ALA A 20 21.81 -8.49 -17.79
C ALA A 20 21.88 -7.15 -18.54
N GLY A 21 23.09 -6.76 -18.95
CA GLY A 21 23.33 -5.42 -19.47
C GLY A 21 23.01 -4.35 -18.42
N GLU A 22 22.13 -3.41 -18.76
CA GLU A 22 21.66 -2.35 -17.85
C GLU A 22 20.42 -2.75 -17.04
N ARG A 23 19.87 -3.94 -17.29
CA ARG A 23 18.69 -4.45 -16.59
C ARG A 23 19.09 -5.19 -15.32
N VAL A 24 18.40 -4.91 -14.23
CA VAL A 24 18.48 -5.67 -12.97
C VAL A 24 17.12 -6.29 -12.68
N MET A 25 17.05 -7.61 -12.69
CA MET A 25 15.84 -8.39 -12.46
C MET A 25 15.89 -9.04 -11.08
N TYR A 26 14.77 -9.06 -10.39
CA TYR A 26 14.63 -9.70 -9.09
C TYR A 26 13.51 -10.74 -9.09
N PHE A 27 13.83 -11.89 -8.50
CA PHE A 27 12.94 -13.02 -8.33
C PHE A 27 12.85 -13.39 -6.85
N ASP A 28 11.69 -13.85 -6.41
CA ASP A 28 11.54 -14.38 -5.04
C ASP A 28 12.23 -15.74 -4.88
N ARG A 29 12.17 -16.31 -3.67
CA ARG A 29 12.78 -17.61 -3.34
C ARG A 29 12.28 -18.79 -4.17
N THR A 30 11.13 -18.64 -4.83
CA THR A 30 10.49 -19.64 -5.68
C THR A 30 10.75 -19.41 -7.17
N GLY A 31 11.50 -18.36 -7.53
CA GLY A 31 11.77 -17.99 -8.92
C GLY A 31 10.67 -17.14 -9.55
N ARG A 32 9.70 -16.63 -8.77
CA ARG A 32 8.67 -15.73 -9.30
C ARG A 32 9.27 -14.37 -9.56
N TRP A 33 9.08 -13.83 -10.75
CA TRP A 33 9.49 -12.47 -11.04
C TRP A 33 8.72 -11.45 -10.19
N LEU A 34 9.45 -10.54 -9.57
CA LEU A 34 8.91 -9.47 -8.72
C LEU A 34 9.05 -8.10 -9.40
N TRP A 35 10.24 -7.76 -9.89
CA TRP A 35 10.47 -6.47 -10.55
C TRP A 35 11.73 -6.49 -11.41
N VAL A 36 11.81 -5.56 -12.35
CA VAL A 36 13.00 -5.26 -13.15
C VAL A 36 13.23 -3.75 -13.15
N THR A 37 14.49 -3.32 -13.12
CA THR A 37 14.88 -1.92 -13.35
C THR A 37 15.83 -1.80 -14.52
N ALA A 38 15.73 -0.68 -15.21
CA ALA A 38 16.66 -0.16 -16.20
C ALA A 38 16.93 1.33 -15.86
N PRO A 39 17.84 2.03 -16.57
CA PRO A 39 18.23 3.40 -16.22
C PRO A 39 17.08 4.40 -16.12
N THR A 40 16.06 4.27 -16.98
CA THR A 40 14.94 5.22 -17.09
C THR A 40 13.60 4.67 -16.62
N TYR A 41 13.54 3.41 -16.18
CA TYR A 41 12.27 2.82 -15.74
C TYR A 41 12.45 1.64 -14.78
N ALA A 42 11.37 1.34 -14.06
CA ALA A 42 11.17 0.09 -13.35
C ALA A 42 9.85 -0.55 -13.79
N ILE A 43 9.77 -1.88 -13.79
CA ILE A 43 8.50 -2.60 -13.91
C ILE A 43 8.37 -3.48 -12.69
N ARG A 44 7.27 -3.33 -11.95
CA ARG A 44 6.95 -4.13 -10.76
C ARG A 44 5.77 -5.02 -11.08
N ARG A 45 5.81 -6.28 -10.63
CA ARG A 45 4.71 -7.23 -10.80
C ARG A 45 4.08 -7.56 -9.44
N GLY A 46 2.77 -7.38 -9.38
CA GLY A 46 1.95 -7.72 -8.22
C GLY A 46 1.68 -9.20 -8.10
N LEU A 47 1.17 -9.62 -6.95
CA LEU A 47 0.53 -10.90 -6.69
C LEU A 47 -0.77 -11.07 -7.49
N ASP A 48 -1.45 -9.97 -7.81
CA ASP A 48 -2.65 -9.90 -8.65
C ASP A 48 -2.38 -9.96 -10.17
N ASP A 49 -1.13 -10.22 -10.55
CA ASP A 49 -0.64 -10.30 -11.93
C ASP A 49 -0.70 -8.98 -12.73
N ARG A 50 -0.96 -7.84 -12.06
CA ARG A 50 -0.68 -6.53 -12.64
C ARG A 50 0.83 -6.33 -12.80
N ALA A 51 1.21 -5.53 -13.79
CA ALA A 51 2.58 -5.11 -14.01
C ALA A 51 2.62 -3.59 -14.15
N LEU A 52 3.14 -2.91 -13.14
CA LEU A 52 3.19 -1.45 -13.06
C LEU A 52 4.53 -0.95 -13.61
N LEU A 53 4.47 -0.21 -14.71
CA LEU A 53 5.59 0.59 -15.21
C LEU A 53 5.72 1.85 -14.36
N VAL A 54 6.93 2.09 -13.87
CA VAL A 54 7.36 3.31 -13.20
C VAL A 54 8.40 3.96 -14.09
N ASP A 55 8.01 5.00 -14.81
CA ASP A 55 8.92 5.80 -15.62
C ASP A 55 9.62 6.83 -14.74
N THR A 56 10.96 6.83 -14.81
CA THR A 56 11.86 7.65 -14.01
C THR A 56 12.73 8.58 -14.84
N THR A 57 12.45 8.74 -16.15
CA THR A 57 13.29 9.51 -17.09
C THR A 57 13.57 10.93 -16.60
N ASP A 58 12.56 11.61 -16.07
CA ASP A 58 12.64 13.01 -15.62
C ASP A 58 12.35 13.14 -14.11
N ALA A 59 12.49 12.05 -13.35
CA ALA A 59 12.07 12.01 -11.94
C ALA A 59 13.17 12.55 -11.01
N HIS A 60 12.84 13.58 -10.22
CA HIS A 60 13.66 14.04 -9.10
C HIS A 60 13.15 13.42 -7.79
N GLY A 61 13.62 12.21 -7.49
CA GLY A 61 13.19 11.45 -6.30
C GLY A 61 11.87 10.71 -6.52
N LEU A 62 10.93 10.83 -5.57
CA LEU A 62 9.57 10.29 -5.73
C LEU A 62 8.66 11.20 -6.57
N ALA A 63 8.94 12.50 -6.57
CA ALA A 63 8.26 13.47 -7.40
C ALA A 63 8.65 13.30 -8.88
N GLY A 64 7.69 13.50 -9.79
CA GLY A 64 7.92 13.39 -11.25
C GLY A 64 7.90 11.97 -11.81
N ARG A 65 7.80 10.93 -10.97
CA ARG A 65 7.58 9.55 -11.45
C ARG A 65 6.20 9.43 -12.11
N ARG A 66 6.15 8.74 -13.24
CA ARG A 66 4.90 8.40 -13.93
C ARG A 66 4.60 6.91 -13.78
N TYR A 67 3.34 6.60 -13.54
CA TYR A 67 2.88 5.23 -13.26
C TYR A 67 1.85 4.80 -14.30
N ARG A 68 1.99 3.58 -14.81
CA ARG A 68 1.04 3.01 -15.78
C ARG A 68 1.03 1.48 -15.72
N ASP A 69 -0.14 0.87 -15.71
CA ASP A 69 -0.24 -0.57 -15.91
C ASP A 69 0.16 -0.95 -17.35
N LEU A 70 0.97 -1.99 -17.49
CA LEU A 70 1.28 -2.58 -18.78
C LEU A 70 0.03 -3.26 -19.37
N ARG A 71 -0.17 -3.09 -20.67
CA ARG A 71 -1.23 -3.80 -21.41
C ARG A 71 -0.93 -5.31 -21.48
N PRO A 72 -1.93 -6.18 -21.67
CA PRO A 72 -1.74 -7.64 -21.65
C PRO A 72 -0.64 -8.14 -22.61
N GLU A 73 -0.54 -7.58 -23.81
CA GLU A 73 0.45 -7.93 -24.82
C GLU A 73 1.86 -7.46 -24.41
N GLU A 74 1.97 -6.22 -23.94
CA GLU A 74 3.22 -5.64 -23.42
C GLU A 74 3.75 -6.45 -22.23
N LYS A 75 2.86 -6.83 -21.31
CA LYS A 75 3.17 -7.64 -20.13
C LYS A 75 3.68 -9.01 -20.55
N SER A 76 2.97 -9.69 -21.44
CA SER A 76 3.32 -11.02 -21.92
C SER A 76 4.72 -11.06 -22.55
N GLY A 77 5.04 -10.07 -23.40
CA GLY A 77 6.37 -9.92 -23.98
C GLY A 77 7.45 -9.66 -22.92
N THR A 78 7.19 -8.70 -22.03
CA THR A 78 8.11 -8.33 -20.94
C THR A 78 8.45 -9.50 -20.04
N VAL A 79 7.44 -10.27 -19.62
CA VAL A 79 7.62 -11.45 -18.75
C VAL A 79 8.46 -12.51 -19.45
N ARG A 80 8.19 -12.78 -20.73
CA ARG A 80 8.95 -13.76 -21.52
C ARG A 80 10.43 -13.37 -21.57
N GLU A 81 10.74 -12.13 -21.95
CA GLU A 81 12.11 -11.64 -22.03
C GLU A 81 12.85 -11.73 -20.68
N ILE A 82 12.18 -11.41 -19.58
CA ILE A 82 12.76 -11.46 -18.24
C ILE A 82 13.15 -12.89 -17.87
N TYR A 83 12.27 -13.86 -18.12
CA TYR A 83 12.57 -15.26 -17.83
C TYR A 83 13.63 -15.83 -18.78
N GLU A 84 13.60 -15.50 -20.07
CA GLU A 84 14.63 -15.91 -21.05
C GLU A 84 16.02 -15.39 -20.64
N GLN A 85 16.13 -14.10 -20.31
CA GLN A 85 17.39 -13.50 -19.86
C GLN A 85 17.88 -14.10 -18.54
N ALA A 86 16.97 -14.34 -17.59
CA ALA A 86 17.32 -14.94 -16.31
C ALA A 86 17.77 -16.39 -16.44
N LEU A 87 17.10 -17.19 -17.28
CA LEU A 87 17.49 -18.57 -17.57
C LEU A 87 18.85 -18.62 -18.25
N ALA A 88 19.10 -17.76 -19.25
CA ALA A 88 20.41 -17.68 -19.91
C ALA A 88 21.53 -17.29 -18.93
N ALA A 89 21.27 -16.32 -18.04
CA ALA A 89 22.23 -15.90 -17.03
C ALA A 89 22.53 -17.00 -16.00
N VAL A 90 21.51 -17.70 -15.54
CA VAL A 90 21.68 -18.81 -14.59
C VAL A 90 22.37 -19.99 -15.26
N ALA A 91 22.08 -20.32 -16.52
CA ALA A 91 22.69 -21.45 -17.23
C ALA A 91 24.23 -21.40 -17.30
N ILE A 92 24.82 -20.20 -17.30
CA ILE A 92 26.28 -20.01 -17.32
C ILE A 92 26.89 -19.75 -15.92
N SER A 93 26.07 -19.76 -14.86
CA SER A 93 26.52 -19.55 -13.48
C SER A 93 27.23 -20.80 -12.90
N PRO A 94 27.94 -20.70 -11.77
CA PRO A 94 28.52 -21.87 -11.09
C PRO A 94 27.49 -22.95 -10.76
N GLU A 95 27.90 -24.22 -10.81
CA GLU A 95 27.02 -25.39 -10.67
C GLU A 95 26.04 -25.34 -9.48
N PRO A 96 26.45 -24.93 -8.25
CA PRO A 96 25.51 -24.86 -7.12
C PRO A 96 24.36 -23.87 -7.35
N VAL A 97 24.63 -22.74 -8.02
CA VAL A 97 23.62 -21.72 -8.36
C VAL A 97 22.68 -22.29 -9.43
N ARG A 98 23.22 -22.96 -10.45
CA ARG A 98 22.44 -23.55 -11.54
C ARG A 98 21.44 -24.58 -11.03
N GLN A 99 21.93 -25.57 -10.27
CA GLN A 99 21.09 -26.64 -9.73
C GLN A 99 19.95 -26.09 -8.86
N ARG A 100 20.22 -25.02 -8.11
CA ARG A 100 19.22 -24.40 -7.22
C ARG A 100 18.18 -23.56 -7.96
N TRP A 101 18.58 -22.79 -8.97
CA TRP A 101 17.73 -21.74 -9.55
C TRP A 101 17.14 -22.09 -10.91
N LEU A 102 17.81 -22.91 -11.72
CA LEU A 102 17.30 -23.27 -13.04
C LEU A 102 15.92 -23.97 -12.97
N PRO A 103 15.68 -24.94 -12.05
CA PRO A 103 14.35 -25.55 -11.91
C PRO A 103 13.29 -24.55 -11.43
N LYS A 104 13.66 -23.65 -10.50
CA LYS A 104 12.75 -22.64 -9.95
C LYS A 104 12.29 -21.65 -11.01
N LEU A 105 13.22 -21.10 -11.79
CA LEU A 105 12.90 -20.16 -12.86
C LEU A 105 12.11 -20.84 -13.98
N SER A 106 12.50 -22.05 -14.39
CA SER A 106 11.85 -22.79 -15.47
C SER A 106 10.41 -23.22 -15.13
N ALA A 107 10.06 -23.31 -13.84
CA ALA A 107 8.71 -23.63 -13.41
C ALA A 107 7.68 -22.51 -13.73
N TRP A 108 8.13 -21.26 -13.93
CA TRP A 108 7.25 -20.12 -14.19
C TRP A 108 6.95 -19.93 -15.68
N THR A 109 6.14 -20.84 -16.21
CA THR A 109 5.59 -20.73 -17.57
C THR A 109 4.39 -19.76 -17.62
N PRO A 110 3.96 -19.30 -18.82
CA PRO A 110 2.72 -18.54 -18.95
C PRO A 110 1.50 -19.20 -18.31
N ALA A 111 1.38 -20.54 -18.43
CA ALA A 111 0.33 -21.31 -17.77
C ALA A 111 0.46 -21.24 -16.24
N LYS A 112 1.68 -21.38 -15.70
CA LYS A 112 1.90 -21.31 -14.26
C LYS A 112 1.60 -19.92 -13.68
N LEU A 113 1.91 -18.87 -14.43
CA LEU A 113 1.60 -17.49 -14.04
C LEU A 113 0.09 -17.25 -14.01
N ALA A 114 -0.66 -17.83 -14.95
CA ALA A 114 -2.12 -17.79 -14.95
C ALA A 114 -2.72 -18.57 -13.76
N GLU A 115 -2.17 -19.73 -13.42
CA GLU A 115 -2.56 -20.48 -12.21
C GLU A 115 -2.29 -19.69 -10.92
N ASP A 116 -1.13 -19.03 -10.79
CA ASP A 116 -0.79 -18.19 -9.63
C ASP A 116 -1.79 -17.03 -9.49
N ASN A 117 -2.16 -16.37 -10.60
CA ASN A 117 -3.20 -15.33 -10.59
C ASN A 117 -4.59 -15.88 -10.20
N ALA A 118 -4.98 -17.05 -10.74
CA ALA A 118 -6.23 -17.69 -10.36
C ALA A 118 -6.26 -18.04 -8.87
N ALA A 119 -5.16 -18.56 -8.32
CA ALA A 119 -5.02 -18.83 -6.89
C ALA A 119 -5.12 -17.55 -6.05
N PHE A 120 -4.47 -16.45 -6.48
CA PHE A 120 -4.57 -15.15 -5.81
C PHE A 120 -6.03 -14.69 -5.70
N ARG A 121 -6.79 -14.77 -6.79
CA ARG A 121 -8.21 -14.37 -6.84
C ARG A 121 -9.14 -15.24 -6.00
N GLN A 122 -8.73 -16.46 -5.64
CA GLN A 122 -9.46 -17.29 -4.69
C GLN A 122 -9.16 -16.91 -3.22
N VAL A 123 -8.02 -16.28 -2.96
CA VAL A 123 -7.63 -15.85 -1.61
C VAL A 123 -8.25 -14.51 -1.27
N TYR A 124 -8.20 -13.56 -2.21
CA TYR A 124 -8.43 -12.15 -1.96
C TYR A 124 -9.60 -11.59 -2.77
N LEU A 125 -10.45 -10.81 -2.11
CA LEU A 125 -11.12 -9.70 -2.80
C LEU A 125 -10.06 -8.64 -3.15
N PRO A 126 -10.26 -7.80 -4.18
CA PRO A 126 -9.26 -6.83 -4.60
C PRO A 126 -8.66 -6.04 -3.43
N VAL A 127 -7.36 -6.22 -3.22
CA VAL A 127 -6.57 -5.44 -2.27
C VAL A 127 -6.41 -4.06 -2.87
N SER A 128 -7.23 -3.12 -2.41
CA SER A 128 -7.46 -1.87 -3.15
C SER A 128 -6.31 -0.88 -2.98
N ILE A 129 -5.80 -0.75 -1.75
CA ILE A 129 -4.72 0.17 -1.43
C ILE A 129 -3.99 -0.29 -0.15
N LEU A 130 -2.71 0.05 -0.01
CA LEU A 130 -1.90 -0.16 1.19
C LEU A 130 -1.01 1.07 1.42
N PRO A 131 -0.62 1.38 2.68
CA PRO A 131 0.45 2.34 2.92
C PRO A 131 1.78 1.82 2.35
N PRO A 132 2.71 2.69 1.89
CA PRO A 132 3.95 2.25 1.24
C PRO A 132 4.81 1.31 2.09
N GLU A 133 4.83 1.49 3.41
CA GLU A 133 5.55 0.61 4.36
C GLU A 133 4.96 -0.80 4.43
N GLN A 134 3.74 -1.00 3.93
CA GLN A 134 2.95 -2.23 4.05
C GLN A 134 2.81 -2.99 2.72
N TYR A 135 3.40 -2.53 1.62
CA TYR A 135 3.33 -3.22 0.31
C TYR A 135 3.83 -4.67 0.35
N LYS A 136 4.72 -5.01 1.30
CA LYS A 136 5.25 -6.37 1.50
C LYS A 136 4.61 -7.11 2.69
N ALA A 137 3.59 -6.56 3.34
CA ALA A 137 2.86 -7.22 4.42
C ALA A 137 1.88 -8.26 3.88
N VAL A 138 1.63 -9.36 4.58
CA VAL A 138 0.51 -10.25 4.25
C VAL A 138 -0.78 -9.51 4.55
N VAL A 139 -1.60 -9.30 3.53
CA VAL A 139 -2.96 -8.78 3.73
C VAL A 139 -3.84 -9.88 4.30
N VAL A 140 -4.57 -9.55 5.35
CA VAL A 140 -5.60 -10.40 5.97
C VAL A 140 -6.90 -9.60 6.01
N GLN A 141 -7.93 -10.04 5.31
CA GLN A 141 -9.20 -9.33 5.22
C GLN A 141 -10.12 -9.76 6.38
N VAL A 142 -9.90 -9.25 7.59
CA VAL A 142 -10.79 -9.50 8.75
C VAL A 142 -12.17 -8.87 8.51
N THR A 143 -12.16 -7.69 7.89
CA THR A 143 -13.33 -7.05 7.30
C THR A 143 -13.14 -6.95 5.80
N GLU A 144 -14.22 -6.77 5.08
CA GLU A 144 -14.24 -6.48 3.64
C GLU A 144 -14.90 -5.13 3.40
N GLY A 145 -14.40 -4.36 2.43
CA GLY A 145 -14.97 -3.08 2.03
C GLY A 145 -14.76 -1.95 3.04
N CYS A 146 -15.59 -0.91 2.95
CA CYS A 146 -15.55 0.23 3.87
C CYS A 146 -16.89 0.37 4.58
N SER A 147 -16.87 0.50 5.91
CA SER A 147 -18.07 0.67 6.74
C SER A 147 -18.84 1.97 6.45
N TYR A 148 -18.16 2.99 5.94
CA TYR A 148 -18.77 4.25 5.54
C TYR A 148 -19.15 4.29 4.06
N ASN A 149 -18.19 3.99 3.18
CA ASN A 149 -18.30 3.92 1.72
C ASN A 149 -19.11 5.06 1.05
N ARG A 150 -19.08 6.28 1.61
CA ARG A 150 -19.85 7.43 1.13
C ARG A 150 -19.01 8.69 0.86
N CYS A 151 -17.69 8.65 1.13
CA CYS A 151 -16.77 9.73 0.78
C CYS A 151 -16.84 10.00 -0.72
N LEU A 152 -16.89 11.27 -1.10
CA LEU A 152 -17.09 11.66 -2.50
C LEU A 152 -15.86 11.35 -3.37
N PHE A 153 -14.67 11.36 -2.76
CA PHE A 153 -13.40 11.17 -3.45
C PHE A 153 -12.92 9.72 -3.56
N CYS A 154 -13.55 8.79 -2.84
CA CYS A 154 -13.05 7.43 -2.67
C CYS A 154 -13.90 6.41 -3.44
N ASP A 155 -13.26 5.67 -4.32
CA ASP A 155 -13.83 4.62 -5.16
C ASP A 155 -13.31 3.20 -4.84
N PHE A 156 -12.31 3.07 -3.97
CA PHE A 156 -11.59 1.81 -3.67
C PHE A 156 -12.49 0.63 -3.28
N TYR A 157 -13.60 0.89 -2.59
CA TYR A 157 -14.44 -0.16 -2.00
C TYR A 157 -15.87 -0.16 -2.55
N ARG A 158 -16.12 0.51 -3.68
CA ARG A 158 -17.47 0.66 -4.26
C ARG A 158 -17.99 -0.63 -4.89
N ASP A 159 -17.10 -1.58 -5.16
CA ASP A 159 -17.39 -2.88 -5.78
C ASP A 159 -17.79 -3.98 -4.77
N ARG A 160 -17.79 -3.68 -3.46
CA ARG A 160 -18.15 -4.66 -2.42
C ARG A 160 -18.89 -4.03 -1.23
N PRO A 161 -19.86 -4.75 -0.62
CA PRO A 161 -20.47 -4.31 0.63
C PRO A 161 -19.49 -4.44 1.80
N PHE A 162 -19.79 -3.74 2.90
CA PHE A 162 -19.06 -3.94 4.14
C PHE A 162 -19.45 -5.27 4.82
N HIS A 163 -18.46 -6.07 5.21
CA HIS A 163 -18.68 -7.35 5.89
C HIS A 163 -17.62 -7.59 6.96
N ILE A 164 -18.00 -8.18 8.09
CA ILE A 164 -17.07 -8.63 9.15
C ILE A 164 -17.02 -10.16 9.09
N LYS A 165 -15.89 -10.72 8.65
CA LYS A 165 -15.72 -12.18 8.52
C LYS A 165 -15.91 -12.89 9.84
N THR A 166 -16.72 -13.94 9.84
CA THR A 166 -16.87 -14.94 10.90
C THR A 166 -15.55 -15.66 11.18
N ASP A 167 -15.45 -16.28 12.35
CA ASP A 167 -14.25 -17.03 12.75
C ASP A 167 -13.95 -18.16 11.72
N GLN A 168 -14.99 -18.77 11.13
CA GLN A 168 -14.85 -19.78 10.06
C GLN A 168 -14.39 -19.17 8.73
N GLU A 169 -14.93 -18.02 8.33
CA GLU A 169 -14.49 -17.31 7.11
C GLU A 169 -13.03 -16.85 7.24
N LEU A 170 -12.64 -16.33 8.40
CA LEU A 170 -11.27 -15.95 8.70
C LEU A 170 -10.33 -17.18 8.68
N ALA A 171 -10.71 -18.28 9.31
CA ALA A 171 -9.94 -19.53 9.27
C ALA A 171 -9.69 -20.00 7.83
N SER A 172 -10.75 -19.98 7.02
CA SER A 172 -10.68 -20.37 5.62
C SER A 172 -9.81 -19.43 4.80
N HIS A 173 -9.87 -18.13 5.06
CA HIS A 173 -9.02 -17.13 4.42
C HIS A 173 -7.54 -17.31 4.79
N LEU A 174 -7.23 -17.53 6.07
CA LEU A 174 -5.87 -17.79 6.54
C LEU A 174 -5.28 -19.07 5.94
N ALA A 175 -6.08 -20.14 5.85
CA ALA A 175 -5.66 -21.38 5.18
C ALA A 175 -5.33 -21.14 3.70
N ARG A 176 -6.16 -20.38 2.98
CA ARG A 176 -5.91 -19.98 1.59
C ARG A 176 -4.65 -19.13 1.44
N ILE A 177 -4.42 -18.17 2.35
CA ILE A 177 -3.18 -17.36 2.38
C ILE A 177 -1.96 -18.27 2.52
N ARG A 178 -1.96 -19.20 3.49
CA ARG A 178 -0.85 -20.13 3.72
C ARG A 178 -0.58 -20.98 2.46
N GLN A 179 -1.63 -21.51 1.84
CA GLN A 179 -1.51 -22.30 0.62
C GLN A 179 -0.96 -21.49 -0.55
N PHE A 180 -1.48 -20.27 -0.76
CA PHE A 180 -1.07 -19.42 -1.87
C PHE A 180 0.38 -18.95 -1.76
N PHE A 181 0.78 -18.41 -0.61
CA PHE A 181 2.16 -17.96 -0.43
C PHE A 181 3.13 -19.12 -0.34
N GLY A 182 2.75 -20.21 0.35
CA GLY A 182 3.64 -21.33 0.62
C GLY A 182 4.98 -20.86 1.21
N PRO A 183 6.13 -21.27 0.66
CA PRO A 183 7.43 -20.81 1.15
C PRO A 183 7.63 -19.28 1.12
N ARG A 184 6.94 -18.57 0.21
CA ARG A 184 7.06 -17.11 0.03
C ARG A 184 6.51 -16.33 1.23
N LEU A 185 5.79 -16.98 2.14
CA LEU A 185 5.28 -16.35 3.35
C LEU A 185 6.41 -15.75 4.20
N LYS A 186 7.58 -16.41 4.21
CA LYS A 186 8.80 -15.97 4.89
C LYS A 186 9.47 -14.74 4.25
N ASP A 187 9.04 -14.33 3.06
CA ASP A 187 9.54 -13.12 2.40
C ASP A 187 8.78 -11.85 2.84
N ARG A 188 7.62 -12.03 3.48
CA ARG A 188 6.73 -10.94 3.89
C ARG A 188 7.25 -10.22 5.13
N THR A 189 6.88 -8.96 5.28
CA THR A 189 7.49 -8.04 6.26
C THR A 189 6.63 -7.77 7.48
N GLY A 190 5.42 -8.31 7.53
CA GLY A 190 4.44 -8.07 8.58
C GLY A 190 3.06 -8.48 8.11
N ILE A 191 2.04 -8.11 8.88
CA ILE A 191 0.63 -8.39 8.57
C ILE A 191 -0.13 -7.08 8.49
N PHE A 192 -0.98 -6.94 7.48
CA PHE A 192 -1.87 -5.79 7.33
C PHE A 192 -3.32 -6.28 7.30
N LEU A 193 -4.12 -5.82 8.25
CA LEU A 193 -5.56 -6.02 8.21
C LEU A 193 -6.12 -5.11 7.11
N GLY A 194 -6.51 -5.73 6.00
CA GLY A 194 -6.88 -5.06 4.77
C GLY A 194 -8.24 -4.36 4.83
N ASP A 195 -8.59 -3.77 3.69
CA ASP A 195 -9.81 -3.00 3.47
C ASP A 195 -9.92 -1.74 4.35
N GLY A 196 -11.09 -1.08 4.34
CA GLY A 196 -11.18 0.34 4.73
C GLY A 196 -11.11 0.61 6.24
N ASN A 197 -11.53 -0.32 7.09
CA ASN A 197 -11.54 -0.12 8.54
C ASN A 197 -11.74 -1.44 9.32
N ALA A 198 -10.68 -2.23 9.52
CA ALA A 198 -10.81 -3.47 10.30
C ALA A 198 -11.09 -3.22 11.79
N ILE A 199 -10.68 -2.08 12.35
CA ILE A 199 -10.80 -1.80 13.78
C ILE A 199 -12.26 -1.61 14.24
N ILE A 200 -13.20 -1.40 13.31
CA ILE A 200 -14.63 -1.29 13.64
C ILE A 200 -15.20 -2.59 14.23
N ALA A 201 -14.57 -3.74 13.95
CA ALA A 201 -15.02 -5.01 14.49
C ALA A 201 -14.99 -5.00 16.04
N PRO A 202 -15.92 -5.70 16.73
CA PRO A 202 -15.95 -5.74 18.19
C PRO A 202 -14.62 -6.22 18.78
N SER A 203 -14.17 -5.61 19.87
CA SER A 203 -12.82 -5.81 20.42
C SER A 203 -12.55 -7.26 20.83
N ALA A 204 -13.54 -7.92 21.43
CA ALA A 204 -13.44 -9.35 21.76
C ALA A 204 -13.22 -10.23 20.51
N ARG A 205 -13.84 -9.88 19.36
CA ARG A 205 -13.65 -10.59 18.09
C ARG A 205 -12.29 -10.28 17.48
N LEU A 206 -11.86 -9.02 17.50
CA LEU A 206 -10.52 -8.65 17.04
C LEU A 206 -9.43 -9.35 17.84
N LEU A 207 -9.53 -9.41 19.17
CA LEU A 207 -8.55 -10.11 20.00
C LEU A 207 -8.43 -11.60 19.62
N ARG A 208 -9.56 -12.29 19.38
CA ARG A 208 -9.55 -13.66 18.86
C ARG A 208 -8.92 -13.75 17.46
N ALA A 209 -9.29 -12.85 16.55
CA ALA A 209 -8.75 -12.80 15.20
C ALA A 209 -7.23 -12.58 15.21
N LEU A 210 -6.70 -11.64 16.01
CA LEU A 210 -5.27 -11.41 16.14
C LEU A 210 -4.54 -12.64 16.68
N GLY A 211 -5.12 -13.32 17.68
CA GLY A 211 -4.59 -14.59 18.20
C GLY A 211 -4.49 -15.67 17.11
N GLN A 212 -5.58 -15.87 16.37
CA GLN A 212 -5.63 -16.84 15.27
C GLN A 212 -4.65 -16.49 14.14
N ILE A 213 -4.57 -15.21 13.75
CA ILE A 213 -3.63 -14.73 12.73
C ILE A 213 -2.19 -15.02 13.14
N ARG A 214 -1.81 -14.75 14.40
CA ARG A 214 -0.46 -14.99 14.89
C ARG A 214 -0.11 -16.48 14.93
N GLN A 215 -1.09 -17.32 15.28
CA GLN A 215 -0.91 -18.77 15.27
C GLN A 215 -0.76 -19.30 13.84
N GLU A 216 -1.63 -18.89 12.93
CA GLU A 216 -1.67 -19.40 11.56
C GLU A 216 -0.58 -18.82 10.66
N LEU A 217 -0.08 -17.61 10.94
CA LEU A 217 0.95 -16.93 10.15
C LEU A 217 2.25 -16.75 10.96
N ALA A 218 2.61 -17.73 11.80
CA ALA A 218 3.77 -17.65 12.70
C ALA A 218 5.13 -17.44 12.00
N ASP A 219 5.24 -17.76 10.71
CA ASP A 219 6.43 -17.52 9.88
C ASP A 219 6.58 -16.05 9.43
N VAL A 220 5.58 -15.20 9.67
CA VAL A 220 5.55 -13.78 9.31
C VAL A 220 5.92 -12.94 10.53
N PRO A 221 6.65 -11.82 10.38
CA PRO A 221 6.85 -10.89 11.49
C PRO A 221 5.52 -10.52 12.18
N PRO A 222 5.48 -10.48 13.52
CA PRO A 222 4.24 -10.47 14.29
C PRO A 222 3.51 -9.13 14.33
N ASP A 223 4.15 -8.06 13.84
CA ASP A 223 3.58 -6.72 13.86
C ASP A 223 2.39 -6.63 12.88
N ILE A 224 1.24 -6.26 13.44
CA ILE A 224 -0.01 -6.11 12.70
C ILE A 224 -0.32 -4.63 12.54
N ALA A 225 -0.67 -4.24 11.32
CA ALA A 225 -1.11 -2.90 10.95
C ALA A 225 -2.53 -2.92 10.38
N THR A 226 -3.24 -1.80 10.39
CA THR A 226 -4.56 -1.67 9.74
C THR A 226 -4.84 -0.25 9.29
N PHE A 227 -5.76 -0.07 8.34
CA PHE A 227 -6.46 1.20 8.20
C PHE A 227 -7.46 1.40 9.34
N MET A 228 -7.71 2.66 9.67
CA MET A 228 -8.65 3.10 10.69
C MET A 228 -9.24 4.45 10.28
N ASP A 229 -10.53 4.64 10.50
CA ASP A 229 -11.15 5.95 10.39
C ASP A 229 -11.33 6.63 11.76
N THR A 230 -11.94 7.82 11.75
CA THR A 230 -11.97 8.69 12.91
C THR A 230 -13.37 9.11 13.36
N PHE A 231 -14.44 8.48 12.85
CA PHE A 231 -15.78 9.05 12.93
C PHE A 231 -16.92 8.06 13.22
N HIS A 232 -16.61 6.81 13.60
CA HIS A 232 -17.66 5.86 13.98
C HIS A 232 -18.12 6.06 15.44
N ALA A 233 -19.43 5.93 15.67
CA ALA A 233 -19.99 5.85 17.01
C ALA A 233 -19.42 4.61 17.74
N GLY A 234 -18.93 4.77 18.97
CA GLY A 234 -18.29 3.67 19.71
C GLY A 234 -16.81 3.48 19.42
N MET A 235 -16.08 4.55 19.04
CA MET A 235 -14.61 4.51 18.98
C MET A 235 -14.05 3.87 20.24
N LYS A 236 -13.20 2.87 20.05
CA LYS A 236 -12.63 2.09 21.14
C LYS A 236 -11.98 3.01 22.18
N PRO A 237 -12.25 2.81 23.48
CA PRO A 237 -11.52 3.52 24.52
C PRO A 237 -10.04 3.11 24.49
N VAL A 238 -9.20 3.93 25.11
CA VAL A 238 -7.75 3.71 25.18
C VAL A 238 -7.42 2.33 25.77
N SER A 239 -8.17 1.86 26.77
CA SER A 239 -8.01 0.54 27.36
C SER A 239 -8.17 -0.61 26.37
N GLU A 240 -9.16 -0.53 25.47
CA GLU A 240 -9.38 -1.53 24.43
C GLU A 240 -8.32 -1.45 23.34
N LEU A 241 -7.92 -0.24 22.92
CA LEU A 241 -6.81 -0.05 21.98
C LEU A 241 -5.50 -0.60 22.56
N ASN A 242 -5.27 -0.42 23.86
CA ASN A 242 -4.10 -0.96 24.56
C ASN A 242 -4.13 -2.49 24.59
N ALA A 243 -5.30 -3.11 24.82
CA ALA A 243 -5.44 -4.57 24.74
C ALA A 243 -5.12 -5.09 23.33
N LEU A 244 -5.58 -4.41 22.27
CA LEU A 244 -5.22 -4.75 20.88
C LEU A 244 -3.72 -4.58 20.62
N ARG A 245 -3.12 -3.51 21.16
CA ARG A 245 -1.68 -3.26 21.08
C ARG A 245 -0.85 -4.36 21.72
N GLN A 246 -1.28 -4.85 22.88
CA GLN A 246 -0.67 -5.99 23.57
C GLN A 246 -0.85 -7.30 22.78
N ALA A 247 -1.97 -7.45 22.07
CA ALA A 247 -2.22 -8.60 21.20
C ALA A 247 -1.40 -8.60 19.89
N GLY A 248 -0.75 -7.48 19.53
CA GLY A 248 0.16 -7.38 18.38
C GLY A 248 -0.22 -6.30 17.35
N LEU A 249 -1.31 -5.55 17.56
CA LEU A 249 -1.62 -4.39 16.72
C LEU A 249 -0.58 -3.29 16.96
N ALA A 250 0.38 -3.14 16.06
CA ALA A 250 1.51 -2.23 16.20
C ALA A 250 1.22 -0.83 15.64
N ALA A 251 0.45 -0.75 14.53
CA ALA A 251 0.24 0.51 13.81
C ALA A 251 -1.18 0.67 13.25
N VAL A 252 -1.64 1.92 13.19
CA VAL A 252 -2.87 2.31 12.50
C VAL A 252 -2.59 3.40 11.47
N TYR A 253 -3.20 3.29 10.30
CA TYR A 253 -3.09 4.27 9.22
C TYR A 253 -4.44 4.97 9.05
N ILE A 254 -4.44 6.28 9.23
CA ILE A 254 -5.63 7.10 9.40
C ILE A 254 -5.72 8.09 8.26
N GLY A 255 -6.80 7.97 7.48
CA GLY A 255 -7.18 8.98 6.48
C GLY A 255 -7.77 10.21 7.16
N LEU A 256 -6.91 11.17 7.51
CA LEU A 256 -7.35 12.50 7.96
C LEU A 256 -7.85 13.30 6.75
N GLU A 257 -7.19 13.14 5.60
CA GLU A 257 -7.41 13.77 4.30
C GLU A 257 -7.16 15.28 4.30
N THR A 258 -7.82 16.00 5.21
CA THR A 258 -7.74 17.45 5.39
C THR A 258 -8.09 17.84 6.83
N GLY A 259 -7.44 18.89 7.33
CA GLY A 259 -7.83 19.58 8.56
C GLY A 259 -8.82 20.73 8.35
N ASP A 260 -9.20 21.03 7.10
CA ASP A 260 -10.18 22.06 6.77
C ASP A 260 -11.59 21.46 6.79
N ASP A 261 -12.44 21.94 7.71
CA ASP A 261 -13.78 21.39 7.91
C ASP A 261 -14.75 21.67 6.73
N GLU A 262 -14.57 22.78 5.98
CA GLU A 262 -15.37 23.08 4.79
C GLU A 262 -15.02 22.10 3.67
N LEU A 263 -13.72 21.89 3.41
CA LEU A 263 -13.25 20.90 2.45
C LEU A 263 -13.65 19.48 2.87
N ARG A 264 -13.54 19.15 4.16
CA ARG A 264 -13.95 17.85 4.71
C ARG A 264 -15.42 17.57 4.44
N ALA A 265 -16.29 18.55 4.68
CA ALA A 265 -17.72 18.46 4.40
C ALA A 265 -18.01 18.32 2.90
N LEU A 266 -17.34 19.11 2.06
CA LEU A 266 -17.43 19.02 0.60
C LEU A 266 -17.07 17.61 0.09
N LEU A 267 -16.03 17.01 0.65
CA LEU A 267 -15.58 15.65 0.34
C LEU A 267 -16.47 14.55 0.92
N LYS A 268 -17.55 14.91 1.62
CA LYS A 268 -18.44 14.00 2.35
C LYS A 268 -17.68 13.11 3.33
N LYS A 269 -16.63 13.64 3.97
CA LYS A 269 -15.90 12.95 5.03
C LYS A 269 -16.55 13.29 6.38
N PRO A 270 -16.97 12.31 7.20
CA PRO A 270 -17.69 12.60 8.43
C PRO A 270 -16.83 13.21 9.54
N GLY A 271 -17.51 13.93 10.44
CA GLY A 271 -16.93 14.55 11.63
C GLY A 271 -16.09 15.78 11.32
N LYS A 272 -15.57 16.42 12.36
CA LYS A 272 -14.64 17.56 12.26
C LYS A 272 -13.18 17.13 12.36
N ALA A 273 -12.26 17.98 11.92
CA ALA A 273 -10.82 17.74 12.02
C ALA A 273 -10.36 17.54 13.48
N GLU A 274 -10.82 18.37 14.41
CA GLU A 274 -10.47 18.27 15.84
C GLU A 274 -10.92 16.93 16.45
N GLU A 275 -12.10 16.43 16.08
CA GLU A 275 -12.58 15.11 16.51
C GLU A 275 -11.67 14.00 16.00
N ALA A 276 -11.18 14.13 14.76
CA ALA A 276 -10.23 13.20 14.19
C ALA A 276 -8.87 13.22 14.91
N ILE A 277 -8.38 14.39 15.31
CA ILE A 277 -7.19 14.52 16.15
C ILE A 277 -7.40 13.86 17.51
N GLY A 278 -8.57 14.04 18.14
CA GLY A 278 -8.91 13.35 19.39
C GLY A 278 -8.82 11.82 19.27
N VAL A 279 -9.20 11.25 18.12
CA VAL A 279 -9.00 9.82 17.85
C VAL A 279 -7.53 9.46 17.71
N ILE A 280 -6.75 10.22 16.94
CA ILE A 280 -5.31 9.97 16.75
C ILE A 280 -4.57 10.01 18.09
N ARG A 281 -4.89 10.98 18.95
CA ARG A 281 -4.32 11.11 20.30
C ARG A 281 -4.61 9.89 21.17
N ARG A 282 -5.84 9.34 21.11
CA ARG A 282 -6.16 8.08 21.82
C ARG A 282 -5.35 6.89 21.31
N CYS A 283 -5.08 6.81 20.00
CA CYS A 283 -4.20 5.78 19.45
C CYS A 283 -2.76 5.93 19.99
N LYS A 284 -2.25 7.17 20.07
CA LYS A 284 -0.94 7.45 20.67
C LYS A 284 -0.89 7.09 22.16
N GLU A 285 -1.92 7.46 22.93
CA GLU A 285 -2.04 7.12 24.35
C GLU A 285 -2.05 5.59 24.57
N ALA A 286 -2.65 4.83 23.65
CA ALA A 286 -2.63 3.38 23.67
C ALA A 286 -1.29 2.74 23.25
N GLY A 287 -0.30 3.54 22.81
CA GLY A 287 1.03 3.08 22.40
C GLY A 287 1.10 2.56 20.96
N LEU A 288 0.19 3.00 20.09
CA LEU A 288 0.20 2.65 18.66
C LEU A 288 1.09 3.62 17.86
N LYS A 289 1.82 3.07 16.88
CA LYS A 289 2.35 3.87 15.76
C LYS A 289 1.17 4.41 14.95
N VAL A 290 1.22 5.67 14.54
CA VAL A 290 0.21 6.28 13.67
C VAL A 290 0.82 6.71 12.33
N GLY A 291 0.11 6.38 11.25
CA GLY A 291 0.34 6.92 9.92
C GLY A 291 -0.81 7.86 9.54
N VAL A 292 -0.60 9.17 9.48
CA VAL A 292 -1.64 10.14 9.09
C VAL A 292 -1.55 10.40 7.59
N ILE A 293 -2.65 10.24 6.87
CA ILE A 293 -2.71 10.45 5.41
C ILE A 293 -3.44 11.74 5.09
N LEU A 294 -2.81 12.59 4.27
CA LEU A 294 -3.27 13.90 3.84
C LEU A 294 -3.39 13.93 2.31
N LEU A 295 -4.52 14.42 1.78
CA LEU A 295 -4.77 14.54 0.34
C LEU A 295 -4.35 15.93 -0.13
N VAL A 296 -3.10 16.06 -0.57
CA VAL A 296 -2.54 17.32 -1.06
C VAL A 296 -3.16 17.65 -2.41
N GLY A 297 -3.70 18.86 -2.57
CA GLY A 297 -4.40 19.32 -3.78
C GLY A 297 -5.90 19.01 -3.82
N ALA A 298 -6.44 18.31 -2.83
CA ALA A 298 -7.89 18.15 -2.70
C ALA A 298 -8.56 19.52 -2.50
N GLY A 299 -9.69 19.76 -3.18
CA GLY A 299 -10.35 21.07 -3.19
C GLY A 299 -9.76 22.08 -4.18
N GLY A 300 -8.73 21.69 -4.93
CA GLY A 300 -8.15 22.52 -5.99
C GLY A 300 -7.52 23.81 -5.47
N ARG A 301 -7.36 24.80 -6.35
CA ARG A 301 -6.73 26.10 -6.00
C ARG A 301 -7.49 26.84 -4.90
N ARG A 302 -8.82 26.71 -4.87
CA ARG A 302 -9.69 27.39 -3.89
C ARG A 302 -9.31 27.09 -2.45
N PHE A 303 -8.98 25.82 -2.15
CA PHE A 303 -8.68 25.36 -0.79
C PHE A 303 -7.18 25.24 -0.52
N ALA A 304 -6.30 25.60 -1.45
CA ALA A 304 -4.86 25.34 -1.31
C ALA A 304 -4.30 25.90 0.01
N ASP A 305 -4.56 27.18 0.31
CA ASP A 305 -4.05 27.82 1.52
C ASP A 305 -4.73 27.33 2.80
N SER A 306 -6.07 27.37 2.86
CA SER A 306 -6.81 26.98 4.06
C SER A 306 -6.62 25.51 4.42
N HIS A 307 -6.54 24.62 3.43
CA HIS A 307 -6.26 23.19 3.65
C HIS A 307 -4.90 23.00 4.34
N LEU A 308 -3.84 23.64 3.84
CA LEU A 308 -2.53 23.54 4.46
C LEU A 308 -2.52 24.15 5.87
N GLU A 309 -3.05 25.35 6.03
CA GLU A 309 -3.06 26.10 7.29
C GLU A 309 -3.84 25.35 8.38
N HIS A 310 -5.09 25.00 8.12
CA HIS A 310 -5.93 24.27 9.06
C HIS A 310 -5.39 22.87 9.36
N THR A 311 -4.86 22.17 8.35
CA THR A 311 -4.19 20.87 8.59
C THR A 311 -2.96 21.03 9.48
N ALA A 312 -2.12 22.04 9.24
CA ALA A 312 -0.96 22.29 10.06
C ALA A 312 -1.35 22.63 11.51
N GLU A 313 -2.40 23.42 11.71
CA GLU A 313 -2.92 23.76 13.04
C GLU A 313 -3.33 22.52 13.83
N VAL A 314 -4.21 21.68 13.27
CA VAL A 314 -4.73 20.50 13.99
C VAL A 314 -3.64 19.45 14.26
N LEU A 315 -2.64 19.32 13.37
CA LEU A 315 -1.53 18.38 13.56
C LEU A 315 -0.59 18.78 14.71
N ARG A 316 -0.55 20.05 15.14
CA ARG A 316 0.26 20.48 16.30
C ARG A 316 -0.20 19.86 17.61
N ALA A 317 -1.46 19.43 17.68
CA ALA A 317 -2.01 18.78 18.87
C ALA A 317 -1.67 17.28 18.95
N VAL A 318 -1.01 16.70 17.94
CA VAL A 318 -0.62 15.28 17.93
C VAL A 318 0.78 15.11 18.53
N PRO A 319 0.96 14.28 19.58
CA PRO A 319 2.27 13.98 20.14
C PRO A 319 3.01 12.96 19.28
N PHE A 320 3.56 13.42 18.16
CA PHE A 320 4.30 12.59 17.21
C PHE A 320 5.58 11.99 17.81
N ALA A 321 5.86 10.74 17.44
CA ALA A 321 7.03 9.97 17.82
C ALA A 321 7.86 9.56 16.56
N PRO A 322 9.14 9.17 16.70
CA PRO A 322 10.02 8.87 15.57
C PRO A 322 9.49 7.77 14.61
N GLU A 323 8.71 6.83 15.11
CA GLU A 323 8.11 5.75 14.34
C GLU A 323 6.88 6.18 13.52
N ASP A 324 6.27 7.31 13.86
CA ASP A 324 5.08 7.82 13.19
C ASP A 324 5.42 8.41 11.82
N VAL A 325 4.40 8.46 10.97
CA VAL A 325 4.56 8.96 9.60
C VAL A 325 3.39 9.87 9.23
N VAL A 326 3.70 11.00 8.60
CA VAL A 326 2.74 11.86 7.92
C VAL A 326 2.92 11.66 6.43
N TYR A 327 1.90 11.10 5.79
CA TYR A 327 1.87 10.81 4.37
C TYR A 327 1.23 11.96 3.60
N LEU A 328 1.99 12.53 2.68
CA LEU A 328 1.51 13.45 1.66
C LEU A 328 1.07 12.65 0.44
N SER A 329 -0.23 12.47 0.28
CA SER A 329 -0.81 11.79 -0.87
C SER A 329 -1.23 12.82 -1.92
N PRO A 330 -0.61 12.85 -3.11
CA PRO A 330 -1.10 13.70 -4.19
C PRO A 330 -2.51 13.28 -4.56
N PHE A 331 -3.43 14.25 -4.53
CA PHE A 331 -4.82 13.99 -4.84
C PHE A 331 -4.98 13.62 -6.33
N VAL A 332 -5.53 12.45 -6.58
CA VAL A 332 -5.94 12.00 -7.91
C VAL A 332 -7.45 12.09 -7.93
N GLU A 333 -7.99 12.88 -8.85
CA GLU A 333 -9.45 12.99 -8.99
C GLU A 333 -10.03 11.61 -9.34
N PRO A 334 -11.05 11.14 -8.60
CA PRO A 334 -11.68 9.88 -8.94
C PRO A 334 -12.51 10.04 -10.21
N ASP A 335 -12.61 8.98 -11.01
CA ASP A 335 -13.51 8.95 -12.18
C ASP A 335 -14.95 8.64 -11.73
N LEU A 336 -15.50 9.52 -10.88
CA LEU A 336 -16.85 9.44 -10.36
C LEU A 336 -17.70 10.61 -10.87
N PRO A 337 -18.82 10.37 -11.58
CA PRO A 337 -19.71 11.44 -12.03
C PRO A 337 -20.15 12.38 -10.91
N ALA A 338 -20.52 11.82 -9.75
CA ALA A 338 -20.94 12.59 -8.58
C ALA A 338 -19.84 13.51 -8.03
N TYR A 339 -18.57 13.10 -8.11
CA TYR A 339 -17.44 13.94 -7.71
C TYR A 339 -17.31 15.13 -8.65
N ARG A 340 -17.26 14.87 -9.97
CA ARG A 340 -17.13 15.92 -10.99
C ARG A 340 -18.27 16.94 -10.95
N GLU A 341 -19.50 16.47 -10.78
CA GLU A 341 -20.67 17.34 -10.68
C GLU A 341 -20.60 18.27 -9.47
N GLN A 342 -20.25 17.72 -8.29
CA GLN A 342 -20.12 18.51 -7.07
C GLN A 342 -18.99 19.54 -7.18
N MET A 343 -17.82 19.18 -7.73
CA MET A 343 -16.71 20.13 -7.89
C MET A 343 -17.10 21.28 -8.83
N ARG A 344 -17.76 20.95 -9.96
CA ARG A 344 -18.28 21.97 -10.89
C ARG A 344 -19.29 22.89 -10.22
N ALA A 345 -20.25 22.34 -9.48
CA ALA A 345 -21.28 23.12 -8.77
C ALA A 345 -20.67 24.03 -7.69
N ALA A 346 -19.57 23.59 -7.06
CA ALA A 346 -18.83 24.38 -6.09
C ALA A 346 -17.84 25.39 -6.71
N GLY A 347 -17.72 25.44 -8.06
CA GLY A 347 -16.78 26.30 -8.77
C GLY A 347 -15.31 25.94 -8.50
N ILE A 348 -15.02 24.67 -8.26
CA ILE A 348 -13.67 24.18 -7.93
C ILE A 348 -13.00 23.64 -9.18
N GLU A 349 -11.86 24.24 -9.51
CA GLU A 349 -10.99 23.76 -10.57
C GLU A 349 -9.90 22.84 -10.00
N PRO A 350 -9.66 21.68 -10.63
CA PRO A 350 -8.60 20.78 -10.20
C PRO A 350 -7.22 21.41 -10.43
N MET A 351 -6.28 21.02 -9.58
CA MET A 351 -4.91 21.48 -9.66
C MET A 351 -4.15 20.70 -10.74
N PRO A 352 -3.54 21.37 -11.74
CA PRO A 352 -2.75 20.68 -12.75
C PRO A 352 -1.49 20.04 -12.13
N PRO A 353 -0.91 19.01 -12.75
CA PRO A 353 0.19 18.24 -12.15
C PRO A 353 1.41 19.06 -11.71
N HIS A 354 1.74 20.15 -12.42
CA HIS A 354 2.87 21.01 -12.06
C HIS A 354 2.60 21.85 -10.80
N GLU A 355 1.39 22.36 -10.62
CA GLU A 355 0.97 23.04 -9.40
C GLU A 355 0.88 22.05 -8.23
N LEU A 356 0.36 20.84 -8.47
CA LEU A 356 0.31 19.81 -7.43
C LEU A 356 1.71 19.42 -6.93
N ALA A 357 2.69 19.37 -7.82
CA ALA A 357 4.09 19.15 -7.43
C ALA A 357 4.66 20.31 -6.59
N GLN A 358 4.30 21.57 -6.92
CA GLN A 358 4.67 22.74 -6.11
C GLN A 358 4.00 22.70 -4.73
N GLU A 359 2.73 22.30 -4.67
CA GLU A 359 2.01 22.12 -3.41
C GLU A 359 2.63 21.03 -2.54
N LEU A 360 2.96 19.87 -3.09
CA LEU A 360 3.66 18.82 -2.34
C LEU A 360 4.97 19.35 -1.71
N ALA A 361 5.74 20.15 -2.45
CA ALA A 361 6.95 20.77 -1.93
C ALA A 361 6.66 21.83 -0.85
N ARG A 362 5.57 22.60 -0.99
CA ARG A 362 5.10 23.57 0.01
C ARG A 362 4.71 22.85 1.30
N TRP A 363 3.92 21.78 1.21
CA TRP A 363 3.49 20.94 2.33
C TRP A 363 4.67 20.28 3.05
N GLN A 364 5.62 19.71 2.29
CA GLN A 364 6.81 19.08 2.88
C GLN A 364 7.64 20.07 3.70
N LYS A 365 7.74 21.33 3.27
CA LYS A 365 8.43 22.39 4.02
C LYS A 365 7.62 22.86 5.23
N ALA A 366 6.31 23.06 5.06
CA ALA A 366 5.45 23.61 6.09
C ALA A 366 5.28 22.68 7.30
N LEU A 367 5.28 21.37 7.07
CA LEU A 367 5.09 20.36 8.12
C LEU A 367 6.37 19.95 8.84
N TRP A 368 7.45 20.75 8.82
CA TRP A 368 8.70 20.44 9.52
C TRP A 368 8.51 20.22 11.03
N PHE A 369 7.51 20.88 11.63
CA PHE A 369 7.23 20.84 13.07
C PHE A 369 6.67 19.50 13.56
N VAL A 370 6.27 18.59 12.65
CA VAL A 370 5.79 17.24 13.05
C VAL A 370 6.95 16.33 13.47
N HIS A 371 8.20 16.78 13.32
CA HIS A 371 9.37 16.07 13.85
C HIS A 371 9.17 15.74 15.35
N PRO A 372 9.42 14.49 15.77
CA PRO A 372 10.26 13.49 15.12
C PRO A 372 9.58 12.58 14.08
N ALA A 373 8.29 12.73 13.79
CA ALA A 373 7.66 11.93 12.75
C ALA A 373 8.23 12.24 11.37
N ARG A 374 8.24 11.22 10.49
CA ARG A 374 8.68 11.39 9.11
C ARG A 374 7.54 11.93 8.25
N VAL A 375 7.80 12.98 7.47
CA VAL A 375 6.91 13.43 6.38
C VAL A 375 7.38 12.78 5.07
N THR A 376 6.52 12.07 4.36
CA THR A 376 6.89 11.36 3.12
C THR A 376 5.73 11.27 2.13
N LEU A 377 6.06 11.10 0.85
CA LEU A 377 5.07 10.92 -0.21
C LEU A 377 4.36 9.55 -0.08
N TYR A 378 3.08 9.53 -0.44
CA TYR A 378 2.27 8.33 -0.63
C TYR A 378 1.44 8.46 -1.91
N SER A 379 1.99 8.02 -3.04
CA SER A 379 1.22 7.99 -4.29
C SER A 379 0.38 6.72 -4.38
N ILE A 380 -0.94 6.87 -4.45
CA ILE A 380 -1.85 5.73 -4.67
C ILE A 380 -1.62 5.04 -6.03
N MET A 381 -1.05 5.78 -6.99
CA MET A 381 -0.69 5.26 -8.32
C MET A 381 0.50 4.30 -8.30
N GLU A 382 1.31 4.33 -7.22
CA GLU A 382 2.42 3.40 -7.03
C GLU A 382 1.94 2.03 -6.50
N HIS A 383 0.69 1.96 -6.02
CA HIS A 383 0.20 0.77 -5.34
C HIS A 383 0.07 -0.42 -6.29
N ILE A 384 0.78 -1.48 -5.91
CA ILE A 384 0.65 -2.82 -6.45
C ILE A 384 0.92 -3.80 -5.30
N TYR A 385 0.02 -4.76 -5.09
CA TYR A 385 0.12 -5.74 -4.01
C TYR A 385 0.81 -7.02 -4.47
#